data_AF-A0AB33WSZ5-F1
#
_entry.id   AF-A0AB33WSZ5-F1
#
_cell.length_a   1.000
_cell.length_b   1.000
_cell.length_c   1.000
_cell.angle_alpha   90.00
_cell.angle_beta   90.00
_cell.angle_gamma   90.00
#
_symmetry.space_group_name_H-M   'P 1'
#
loop_
_entity.id
_entity.type
_entity.pdbx_description
1 polymer ?
#
loop_
_entity_poly.entity_id
_entity_poly.type
_entity_poly.pdbx_seq_one_letter_code
_entity_poly.pdbx_strand_id
1 'polypeptide(L)' 'MSSTKAEYYQIKGAVTEMAAEEQAEVARVEAQVIEIAKASQSAALGVILATIRLSLDE' A
#
# COMPACT_ATOMS: atom_id res chain seq x y z
N MET A 1 -3.29 18.22 0.97
CA MET A 1 -4.17 17.26 0.27
C MET A 1 -3.68 16.83 -1.13
N SER A 2 -2.61 17.42 -1.69
CA SER A 2 -2.15 17.13 -3.07
C SER A 2 -1.14 15.98 -3.20
N SER A 3 -0.32 15.71 -2.17
CA SER A 3 0.82 14.77 -2.26
C SER A 3 0.40 13.30 -2.32
N THR A 4 -0.43 12.85 -1.37
CA THR A 4 -0.79 11.43 -1.24
C THR A 4 -1.55 10.87 -2.45
N LYS A 5 -2.38 11.70 -3.10
CA LYS A 5 -3.10 11.30 -4.30
C LYS A 5 -2.16 11.20 -5.52
N ALA A 6 -1.22 12.14 -5.65
CA ALA A 6 -0.23 12.11 -6.72
C ALA A 6 0.69 10.90 -6.59
N GLU A 7 1.19 10.64 -5.38
CA GLU A 7 2.02 9.50 -5.03
C GLU A 7 1.31 8.16 -5.30
N TYR A 8 0.03 8.05 -4.93
CA TYR A 8 -0.79 6.88 -5.25
C TYR A 8 -0.82 6.59 -6.76
N TYR A 9 -1.06 7.59 -7.60
CA TYR A 9 -1.11 7.39 -9.05
C TYR A 9 0.27 7.14 -9.67
N GLN A 10 1.33 7.69 -9.11
CA GLN A 10 2.70 7.41 -9.54
C GLN A 10 3.07 5.94 -9.26
N ILE A 11 2.82 5.46 -8.05
CA ILE A 11 3.07 4.06 -7.68
C ILE A 11 2.22 3.13 -8.56
N LYS A 12 0.95 3.46 -8.75
CA LYS A 12 0.06 2.68 -9.63
C LYS A 12 0.57 2.63 -11.08
N GLY A 13 1.13 3.74 -11.59
CA GLY A 13 1.78 3.77 -12.89
C GLY A 13 2.97 2.81 -12.97
N ALA A 14 3.87 2.83 -11.98
CA ALA A 14 5.00 1.92 -11.91
C ALA A 14 4.55 0.44 -11.88
N VAL A 15 3.48 0.12 -11.12
CA VAL A 15 2.91 -1.23 -11.07
C VAL A 15 2.43 -1.68 -12.46
N THR A 16 1.81 -0.80 -13.25
CA THR A 16 1.33 -1.17 -14.59
C THR A 16 2.46 -1.50 -15.58
N GLU A 17 3.69 -1.09 -15.29
CA GLU A 17 4.87 -1.40 -16.10
C GLU A 17 5.53 -2.74 -15.69
N MET A 18 5.12 -3.36 -14.59
CA MET A 18 5.63 -4.64 -14.10
C MET A 18 5.11 -5.84 -14.89
N ALA A 19 5.72 -7.01 -14.74
CA ALA A 19 5.20 -8.26 -15.31
C ALA A 19 3.86 -8.65 -14.66
N ALA A 20 3.01 -9.38 -15.37
CA ALA A 20 1.66 -9.73 -14.90
C ALA A 20 1.66 -10.49 -13.54
N GLU A 21 2.65 -11.36 -13.32
CA GLU A 21 2.82 -12.10 -12.07
C GLU A 21 3.14 -11.17 -10.89
N GLU A 22 3.97 -10.16 -11.13
CA GLU A 22 4.35 -9.17 -10.13
C GLU A 22 3.17 -8.21 -9.83
N GLN A 23 2.41 -7.82 -10.86
CA GLN A 23 1.17 -7.05 -10.68
C GLN A 23 0.16 -7.81 -9.82
N ALA A 24 0.01 -9.11 -10.06
CA ALA A 24 -0.88 -9.96 -9.27
C ALA A 24 -0.43 -10.05 -7.81
N GLU A 25 0.88 -10.11 -7.57
CA GLU A 25 1.43 -10.10 -6.21
C GLU A 25 1.14 -8.77 -5.50
N VAL A 26 1.38 -7.63 -6.17
CA VAL A 26 1.07 -6.30 -5.62
C VAL A 26 -0.41 -6.19 -5.26
N ALA A 27 -1.31 -6.58 -6.18
CA ALA A 27 -2.75 -6.53 -5.95
C ALA A 27 -3.18 -7.45 -4.78
N ARG A 28 -2.56 -8.63 -4.66
CA ARG A 28 -2.81 -9.57 -3.56
C ARG A 28 -2.41 -8.97 -2.22
N VAL A 29 -1.22 -8.39 -2.13
CA VAL A 29 -0.73 -7.75 -0.90
C VAL A 29 -1.56 -6.52 -0.54
N GLU A 30 -1.90 -5.67 -1.51
CA GLU A 30 -2.77 -4.50 -1.30
C GLU A 30 -4.12 -4.94 -0.69
N ALA A 31 -4.75 -5.97 -1.26
CA ALA A 31 -6.01 -6.50 -0.74
C ALA A 31 -5.87 -7.02 0.71
N GLN A 32 -4.79 -7.72 1.04
CA GLN A 32 -4.53 -8.21 2.40
C GLN A 32 -4.38 -7.07 3.41
N VAL A 33 -3.63 -6.03 3.06
CA VAL A 33 -3.42 -4.87 3.94
C VAL A 33 -4.72 -4.10 4.17
N ILE A 34 -5.54 -3.94 3.13
CA ILE A 34 -6.87 -3.32 3.25
C ILE A 34 -7.78 -4.11 4.19
N GLU A 35 -7.80 -5.44 4.07
CA GLU A 35 -8.62 -6.28 4.95
C GLU A 35 -8.15 -6.24 6.40
N ILE A 36 -6.83 -6.24 6.65
CA ILE A 36 -6.27 -6.04 7.99
C ILE A 36 -6.72 -4.68 8.56
N ALA A 37 -6.60 -3.61 7.78
CA ALA A 37 -6.96 -2.27 8.23
C ALA A 37 -8.47 -2.14 8.55
N LYS A 38 -9.34 -2.85 7.81
CA LYS A 38 -10.79 -2.85 8.05
C LYS A 38 -11.22 -3.65 9.27
N ALA A 39 -10.39 -4.55 9.79
CA ALA A 39 -10.76 -5.43 10.91
C ALA A 39 -11.13 -4.66 12.19
N SER A 40 -10.45 -3.53 12.46
CA SER A 40 -10.79 -2.62 13.57
C SER A 40 -10.04 -1.28 13.43
N GLN A 41 -10.47 -0.26 14.18
CA GLN A 41 -9.74 1.01 14.25
C GLN A 41 -8.29 0.84 14.75
N SER A 42 -8.06 -0.05 15.72
CA SER A 42 -6.71 -0.36 16.22
C SER A 42 -5.85 -1.03 15.14
N ALA A 43 -6.43 -1.91 14.33
CA ALA A 43 -5.71 -2.54 13.22
C ALA A 43 -5.34 -1.51 12.13
N ALA A 44 -6.23 -0.58 11.81
CA ALA A 44 -5.93 0.53 10.90
C ALA A 44 -4.75 1.38 11.37
N LEU A 45 -4.70 1.73 12.67
CA LEU A 45 -3.55 2.44 13.25
C LEU A 45 -2.26 1.62 13.17
N GLY A 46 -2.34 0.30 13.40
CA GLY A 46 -1.21 -0.61 13.26
C GLY A 46 -0.66 -0.66 11.83
N VAL A 47 -1.53 -0.72 10.82
CA VAL A 47 -1.14 -0.65 9.40
C VAL A 47 -0.44 0.66 9.09
N ILE A 48 -1.00 1.79 9.51
CA ILE A 48 -0.39 3.12 9.30
C ILE A 48 1.01 3.20 9.93
N LEU A 49 1.17 2.73 11.16
CA LEU A 49 2.47 2.71 11.85
C LEU A 49 3.47 1.81 11.12
N ALA A 50 3.05 0.65 10.62
CA ALA A 50 3.91 -0.24 9.84
C ALA A 50 4.39 0.44 8.55
N THR A 51 3.51 1.10 7.81
CA THR A 51 3.87 1.87 6.60
C THR A 51 4.88 2.96 6.92
N ILE A 52 4.64 3.75 7.97
CA ILE A 52 5.58 4.80 8.42
C ILE A 52 6.94 4.19 8.76
N ARG A 53 6.96 3.08 9.50
CA ARG A 53 8.21 2.43 9.90
C ARG A 53 9.02 1.95 8.71
N LEU A 54 8.37 1.33 7.72
CA LEU A 54 9.04 0.91 6.48
C LEU A 54 9.67 2.09 5.74
N SER A 55 9.00 3.24 5.69
CA SER A 55 9.57 4.47 5.08
C SER A 55 10.69 5.13 5.90
N LEU A 56 10.88 4.75 7.16
CA LEU A 56 11.98 5.23 8.01
C LEU A 56 13.20 4.31 8.00
N ASP A 57 13.01 3.04 7.61
CA ASP A 57 14.04 2.01 7.55
C ASP A 57 14.73 1.92 6.15
N GLU A 58 14.42 2.86 5.25
CA GLU A 58 15.11 3.11 3.95
C GLU A 58 16.22 4.16 4.08
#